data_AF-A0A7X5XRZ4-F1
#
_entry.id   AF-A0A7X5XRZ4-F1
#
_cell.length_a   1.000
_cell.length_b   1.000
_cell.length_c   1.000
_cell.angle_alpha   90.00
_cell.angle_beta   90.00
_cell.angle_gamma   90.00
#
_symmetry.space_group_name_H-M   'P 1'
#
loop_
_entity.id
_entity.type
_entity.pdbx_description
1 polymer ?
#
loop_
_entity_poly.entity_id
_entity_poly.type
_entity_poly.pdbx_seq_one_letter_code
_entity_poly.pdbx_strand_id
1 'polypeptide(L)'
;MTRVAVGCADYPALQARIANYAQGGEIRFTTRFKPKRADELIGGKLHFIVKHTLVGRVEILRFEDRSDGRIDIVCVSQLERIHPQPKRAHQGWRYLAGSDAPKGIDESDGLADLPPELYRELAELSLI
;
A
#
# COMPACT_ATOMS: atom_id res chain seq x y z
N MET A 1 13.54 -6.85 -9.93
CA MET A 1 12.89 -7.37 -8.70
C MET A 1 12.48 -6.17 -7.87
N THR A 2 11.31 -5.58 -8.14
CA THR A 2 10.92 -4.33 -7.49
C THR A 2 10.15 -4.66 -6.21
N ARG A 3 10.91 -4.90 -5.14
CA ARG A 3 10.37 -4.99 -3.78
C ARG A 3 10.12 -3.57 -3.25
N VAL A 4 9.12 -2.88 -3.82
CA VAL A 4 8.89 -1.45 -3.56
C VAL A 4 8.69 -1.18 -2.06
N ALA A 5 7.97 -2.03 -1.36
CA ALA A 5 7.74 -1.88 0.08
C ALA A 5 8.91 -2.34 0.97
N VAL A 6 9.90 -3.08 0.44
CA VAL A 6 10.97 -3.64 1.28
C VAL A 6 12.06 -2.59 1.51
N GLY A 7 12.36 -2.32 2.78
CA GLY A 7 13.33 -1.30 3.20
C GLY A 7 12.80 0.14 3.24
N CYS A 8 11.50 0.37 3.05
CA CYS A 8 10.90 1.69 3.36
C CYS A 8 10.76 1.83 4.88
N ALA A 9 11.29 2.92 5.45
CA ALA A 9 11.26 3.18 6.88
C ALA A 9 9.92 3.77 7.36
N ASP A 10 9.23 4.48 6.46
CA ASP A 10 8.01 5.24 6.71
C ASP A 10 7.16 5.43 5.43
N TYR A 11 6.03 6.12 5.56
CA TYR A 11 5.12 6.44 4.45
C TYR A 11 5.76 7.36 3.39
N PRO A 12 6.42 8.49 3.75
CA PRO A 12 7.10 9.34 2.76
C PRO A 12 8.11 8.59 1.89
N ALA A 13 8.91 7.69 2.47
CA ALA A 13 9.85 6.86 1.73
C ALA A 13 9.13 5.90 0.76
N LEU A 14 7.97 5.36 1.14
CA LEU A 14 7.14 4.54 0.27
C LEU A 14 6.55 5.37 -0.87
N GLN A 15 6.01 6.55 -0.58
CA GLN A 15 5.44 7.47 -1.56
C GLN A 15 6.49 7.91 -2.59
N ALA A 16 7.66 8.36 -2.13
CA ALA A 16 8.77 8.76 -3.00
C ALA A 16 9.22 7.61 -3.90
N ARG A 17 9.26 6.38 -3.36
CA ARG A 17 9.62 5.21 -4.15
C ARG A 17 8.56 4.86 -5.19
N ILE A 18 7.28 4.94 -4.85
CA ILE A 18 6.19 4.74 -5.81
C ILE A 18 6.28 5.78 -6.92
N ALA A 19 6.48 7.06 -6.58
CA ALA A 19 6.65 8.13 -7.55
C ALA A 19 7.86 7.91 -8.48
N ASN A 20 8.98 7.43 -7.95
CA ASN A 20 10.18 7.14 -8.75
C ASN A 20 9.99 5.99 -9.76
N TYR A 21 9.14 5.02 -9.45
CA TYR A 21 8.83 3.90 -10.34
C TYR A 21 7.54 4.11 -11.15
N ALA A 22 6.83 5.21 -10.92
CA ALA A 22 5.62 5.54 -11.65
C ALA A 22 5.97 5.89 -13.11
N GLN A 23 5.23 5.30 -14.05
CA GLN A 23 5.34 5.59 -15.47
C GLN A 23 3.94 5.82 -16.02
N GLY A 24 3.68 7.04 -16.52
CA GLY A 24 2.37 7.38 -17.10
C GLY A 24 1.19 7.29 -16.12
N GLY A 25 1.43 7.47 -14.81
CA GLY A 25 0.38 7.35 -13.78
C GLY A 25 0.14 5.92 -13.28
N GLU A 26 0.91 4.95 -13.78
CA GLU A 26 0.85 3.55 -13.36
C GLU A 26 2.14 3.12 -12.66
N ILE A 27 2.05 2.15 -11.77
CA ILE A 27 3.19 1.46 -11.17
C ILE A 27 3.02 -0.04 -11.28
N ARG A 28 4.15 -0.75 -11.48
CA ARG A 28 4.17 -2.20 -11.65
C ARG A 28 4.87 -2.89 -10.48
N PHE A 29 4.18 -3.80 -9.82
CA PHE A 29 4.74 -4.65 -8.76
C PHE A 29 4.89 -6.08 -9.27
N THR A 30 6.12 -6.56 -9.40
CA THR A 30 6.37 -7.92 -9.86
C THR A 30 6.13 -8.95 -8.76
N THR A 31 5.26 -9.92 -9.01
CA THR A 31 5.04 -11.12 -8.19
C THR A 31 5.43 -12.39 -8.94
N ARG A 32 5.87 -13.42 -8.20
CA ARG A 32 6.14 -14.75 -8.75
C ARG A 32 4.89 -15.63 -8.85
N PHE A 33 3.86 -15.31 -8.08
CA PHE A 33 2.65 -16.12 -8.00
C PHE A 33 1.43 -15.27 -8.30
N LYS A 34 0.64 -15.68 -9.31
CA LYS A 34 -0.69 -15.11 -9.58
C LYS A 34 -1.61 -15.48 -8.41
N PRO A 35 -2.28 -14.52 -7.76
CA PRO A 35 -3.36 -14.88 -6.86
C PRO A 35 -4.45 -15.63 -7.64
N LYS A 36 -5.00 -16.70 -7.05
CA LYS A 36 -6.05 -17.52 -7.69
C LYS A 36 -7.31 -16.72 -8.05
N ARG A 37 -7.53 -15.60 -7.37
CA ARG A 37 -8.66 -14.68 -7.57
C ARG A 37 -8.18 -13.35 -8.14
N ALA A 38 -7.29 -13.38 -9.13
CA ALA A 38 -6.74 -12.17 -9.73
C ALA A 38 -7.83 -11.27 -10.32
N ASP A 39 -8.82 -11.86 -11.00
CA ASP A 39 -9.91 -11.09 -11.62
C ASP A 39 -10.79 -10.37 -10.59
N GLU A 40 -11.05 -10.98 -9.44
CA GLU A 40 -11.77 -10.35 -8.33
C GLU A 40 -10.98 -9.22 -7.65
N LEU A 41 -9.65 -9.21 -7.81
CA LEU A 41 -8.77 -8.20 -7.23
C LEU A 41 -8.66 -6.96 -8.12
N ILE A 42 -9.07 -7.04 -9.39
CA ILE A 42 -9.13 -5.88 -10.30
C ILE A 42 -10.21 -4.91 -9.82
N GLY A 43 -9.87 -3.63 -9.70
CA GLY A 43 -10.70 -2.62 -9.03
C GLY A 43 -10.62 -2.66 -7.50
N GLY A 44 -9.93 -3.66 -6.94
CA GLY A 44 -9.57 -3.71 -5.52
C GLY A 44 -8.34 -2.85 -5.20
N LYS A 45 -7.88 -2.91 -3.95
CA LYS A 45 -6.73 -2.12 -3.49
C LYS A 45 -5.63 -2.98 -2.88
N LEU A 46 -4.39 -2.71 -3.27
CA LEU A 46 -3.18 -3.27 -2.69
C LEU A 46 -2.76 -2.42 -1.48
N HIS A 47 -2.72 -3.02 -0.30
CA HIS A 47 -2.40 -2.30 0.94
C HIS A 47 -0.95 -2.56 1.36
N PHE A 48 -0.23 -1.51 1.75
CA PHE A 48 1.17 -1.57 2.14
C PHE A 48 1.33 -1.60 3.66
N ILE A 49 2.21 -2.50 4.09
CA ILE A 49 2.58 -2.67 5.48
C ILE A 49 4.03 -2.23 5.67
N VAL A 50 4.23 -1.30 6.59
CA VAL A 50 5.53 -0.78 7.02
C VAL A 50 5.57 -0.87 8.55
N LYS A 51 6.62 -1.51 9.11
CA LYS A 51 6.82 -1.68 10.55
C LYS A 51 5.56 -2.17 11.28
N HIS A 52 5.00 -3.32 10.87
CA HIS A 52 3.78 -3.90 11.45
C HIS A 52 2.52 -3.01 11.34
N THR A 53 2.50 -2.03 10.45
CA THR A 53 1.39 -1.07 10.34
C THR A 53 0.98 -0.90 8.89
N LEU A 54 -0.32 -0.97 8.62
CA LEU A 54 -0.89 -0.58 7.32
C LEU A 54 -0.82 0.93 7.18
N VAL A 55 -0.14 1.43 6.15
CA VAL A 55 0.15 2.87 6.01
C VAL A 55 -0.45 3.50 4.75
N GLY A 56 -0.72 2.70 3.73
CA GLY A 56 -1.20 3.22 2.45
C GLY A 56 -1.77 2.12 1.57
N ARG A 57 -2.44 2.52 0.50
CA ARG A 57 -2.96 1.61 -0.51
C ARG A 57 -2.93 2.21 -1.91
N VAL A 58 -2.91 1.36 -2.92
CA VAL A 58 -3.03 1.74 -4.34
C VAL A 58 -4.08 0.86 -5.01
N GLU A 59 -4.80 1.39 -5.98
CA GLU A 59 -5.79 0.63 -6.74
C GLU A 59 -5.14 -0.29 -7.76
N ILE A 60 -5.65 -1.52 -7.88
CA ILE A 60 -5.17 -2.53 -8.83
C ILE A 60 -5.96 -2.39 -10.13
N LEU A 61 -5.26 -2.09 -11.23
CA LEU A 61 -5.84 -1.91 -12.55
C LEU A 61 -5.93 -3.22 -13.31
N ARG A 62 -4.84 -4.00 -13.31
CA ARG A 62 -4.75 -5.27 -14.06
C ARG A 62 -3.54 -6.09 -13.63
N PHE A 63 -3.49 -7.34 -14.09
CA PHE A 63 -2.34 -8.22 -13.97
C PHE A 63 -1.80 -8.53 -15.36
N GLU A 64 -0.52 -8.25 -15.59
CA GLU A 64 0.17 -8.54 -16.85
C GLU A 64 1.12 -9.73 -16.66
N ASP A 65 0.92 -10.78 -17.45
CA ASP A 65 1.84 -11.92 -17.48
C ASP A 65 3.12 -11.53 -18.22
N ARG A 66 4.28 -11.77 -17.60
CA ARG A 66 5.60 -11.42 -18.13
C ARG A 66 6.23 -12.62 -18.80
N SER A 67 7.04 -12.37 -19.83
CA SER A 67 7.77 -13.39 -20.57
C SER A 67 8.77 -14.21 -19.73
N ASP A 68 9.15 -13.73 -18.54
CA ASP A 68 10.04 -14.43 -17.59
C ASP A 68 9.29 -15.37 -16.62
N GLY A 69 7.98 -15.57 -16.83
CA GLY A 69 7.12 -16.40 -15.98
C GLY A 69 6.68 -15.72 -14.68
N ARG A 70 6.98 -14.42 -14.51
CA ARG A 70 6.44 -13.60 -13.42
C ARG A 70 5.21 -12.84 -13.88
N ILE A 71 4.57 -12.15 -12.94
CA ILE A 71 3.40 -11.33 -13.20
C ILE A 71 3.65 -9.95 -12.66
N ASP A 72 3.34 -8.95 -13.45
CA ASP A 72 3.35 -7.56 -13.04
C ASP A 72 1.93 -7.16 -12.63
N ILE A 73 1.78 -6.79 -11.36
CA ILE A 73 0.55 -6.20 -10.83
C ILE A 73 0.60 -4.73 -11.20
N VAL A 74 -0.25 -4.31 -12.11
CA VAL A 74 -0.34 -2.92 -12.54
C VAL A 74 -1.34 -2.20 -11.64
N CYS A 75 -0.87 -1.15 -10.98
CA CYS A 75 -1.66 -0.33 -10.08
C CYS A 75 -1.60 1.14 -10.49
N VAL A 76 -2.54 1.94 -10.00
CA VAL A 76 -2.43 3.41 -10.05
C VAL A 76 -1.22 3.83 -9.23
N SER A 77 -0.44 4.80 -9.70
CA SER A 77 0.73 5.30 -8.98
C SER A 77 0.39 6.23 -7.81
N GLN A 78 -0.89 6.56 -7.63
CA GLN A 78 -1.38 7.38 -6.54
C GLN A 78 -1.51 6.54 -5.27
N LEU A 79 -0.61 6.80 -4.31
CA LEU A 79 -0.64 6.17 -3.00
C LEU A 79 -1.66 6.89 -2.11
N GLU A 80 -2.80 6.26 -1.85
CA GLU A 80 -3.77 6.74 -0.87
C GLU A 80 -3.28 6.47 0.54
N ARG A 81 -3.39 7.47 1.41
CA ARG A 81 -3.13 7.34 2.84
C ARG A 81 -4.33 6.73 3.54
N ILE A 82 -4.08 5.86 4.50
CA ILE A 82 -5.13 5.18 5.28
C ILE A 82 -4.83 5.29 6.76
N HIS A 83 -5.87 5.16 7.60
CA HIS A 83 -5.67 5.14 9.04
C HIS A 83 -4.71 4.00 9.41
N PRO A 84 -3.63 4.30 10.17
CA PRO A 84 -2.68 3.30 10.63
C PRO A 84 -3.38 2.17 11.36
N GLN A 85 -3.28 0.96 10.82
CA GLN A 85 -3.82 -0.23 11.46
C GLN A 85 -2.72 -1.26 11.75
N PRO A 86 -2.63 -1.77 12.98
CA PRO A 86 -1.64 -2.78 13.32
C PRO A 86 -1.89 -4.07 12.55
N LYS A 87 -0.82 -4.65 12.00
CA LYS A 87 -0.85 -5.94 11.29
C LYS A 87 0.38 -6.77 11.64
N ARG A 88 0.18 -8.08 11.81
CA ARG A 88 1.22 -9.01 12.25
C ARG A 88 2.42 -9.11 11.31
N ALA A 89 2.27 -8.78 10.03
CA ALA A 89 3.37 -8.86 9.06
C ALA A 89 4.35 -7.68 9.21
N HIS A 90 5.66 -7.93 9.22
CA HIS A 90 6.67 -6.90 9.44
C HIS A 90 6.73 -5.86 8.31
N GLN A 91 6.75 -6.31 7.06
CA GLN A 91 6.82 -5.44 5.89
C GLN A 91 6.26 -6.16 4.65
N GLY A 92 5.70 -5.39 3.71
CA GLY A 92 5.25 -5.89 2.41
C GLY A 92 3.92 -5.31 1.98
N TRP A 93 3.13 -6.10 1.24
CA TRP A 93 1.79 -5.73 0.83
C TRP A 93 0.78 -6.88 1.02
N ARG A 94 -0.49 -6.52 1.09
CA ARG A 94 -1.62 -7.45 1.22
C ARG A 94 -2.80 -7.00 0.36
N TYR A 95 -3.54 -7.98 -0.14
CA TYR A 95 -4.89 -7.77 -0.64
C TYR A 95 -5.83 -7.82 0.56
N LEU A 96 -6.61 -6.77 0.78
CA LEU A 96 -7.66 -6.75 1.80
C LEU A 96 -9.00 -6.61 1.11
N ALA A 97 -10.00 -7.36 1.58
CA ALA A 97 -11.38 -7.20 1.14
C ALA A 97 -11.92 -5.84 1.64
N GLY A 98 -12.91 -5.28 0.94
CA GLY A 98 -13.46 -3.96 1.29
C GLY A 98 -13.96 -3.84 2.74
N SER A 99 -14.40 -4.94 3.34
CA SER A 99 -14.81 -5.01 4.76
C SER A 99 -13.64 -4.92 5.75
N ASP A 100 -12.45 -5.37 5.36
CA ASP A 100 -11.23 -5.35 6.16
C ASP A 100 -10.33 -4.15 5.80
N ALA A 101 -10.71 -3.37 4.78
CA ALA A 101 -9.94 -2.25 4.30
C ALA A 101 -10.12 -1.05 5.25
N PRO A 102 -9.02 -0.47 5.78
CA PRO A 102 -9.11 0.73 6.60
C PRO A 102 -9.70 1.89 5.79
N LYS A 103 -10.37 2.82 6.47
CA LYS A 103 -10.84 4.07 5.83
C LYS A 103 -9.63 4.91 5.38
N GLY A 104 -9.81 5.64 4.29
CA GLY A 104 -8.83 6.64 3.85
C GLY A 104 -8.78 7.78 4.85
N ILE A 105 -7.62 8.42 5.00
CA ILE A 105 -7.50 9.68 5.73
C ILE A 105 -7.80 10.78 4.72
N ASP A 106 -8.79 11.64 4.98
CA ASP A 106 -8.98 12.85 4.20
C ASP A 106 -7.84 13.82 4.51
N GLU A 107 -7.30 14.51 3.49
CA GLU A 107 -6.21 15.51 3.65
C GLU A 107 -6.56 16.64 4.64
N SER A 108 -7.83 16.77 5.03
CA SER A 108 -8.32 17.75 6.01
C SER A 108 -7.98 17.39 7.46
N ASP A 109 -7.67 16.13 7.75
CA ASP A 109 -7.16 15.72 9.05
C ASP A 109 -5.64 15.96 9.05
N GLY A 110 -5.18 16.95 9.82
CA GLY A 110 -3.75 17.30 10.02
C GLY A 110 -2.86 16.16 10.57
N LEU A 111 -3.40 14.94 10.63
CA LEU A 111 -2.72 13.68 10.89
C LEU A 111 -1.95 13.13 9.70
N ALA A 112 -2.19 13.64 8.49
CA ALA A 112 -1.40 13.24 7.32
C ALA A 112 0.09 13.50 7.55
N ASP A 113 0.52 14.58 8.19
CA ASP A 113 1.96 14.84 8.42
C ASP A 113 2.56 14.13 9.64
N LEU A 114 1.77 13.36 10.40
CA LEU A 114 2.28 12.80 11.64
C LEU A 114 3.15 11.54 11.41
N PRO A 115 4.32 11.46 12.05
CA PRO A 115 5.10 10.24 12.14
C PRO A 115 4.25 9.10 12.73
N PRO A 116 4.39 7.85 12.24
CA PRO A 116 3.58 6.72 12.70
C PRO A 116 3.73 6.41 14.20
N GLU A 117 4.83 6.83 14.83
CA GLU A 117 5.04 6.73 16.28
C GLU A 117 4.14 7.73 17.05
N LEU A 118 4.08 8.99 16.62
CA LEU A 118 3.23 10.02 17.23
C LEU A 118 1.73 9.77 17.00
N TYR A 119 1.36 9.18 15.86
CA TYR A 119 -0.04 8.78 15.63
C TYR A 119 -0.49 7.74 16.66
N ARG A 120 0.40 6.82 17.02
CA ARG A 120 0.11 5.75 17.98
C ARG A 120 -0.10 6.31 19.38
N GLU A 121 0.72 7.26 19.81
CA GLU A 121 0.56 7.94 21.11
C GLU A 121 -0.72 8.78 21.16
N LEU A 122 -1.08 9.49 20.08
CA LEU A 122 -2.33 10.26 20.05
C LEU A 122 -3.58 9.38 20.03
N ALA A 123 -3.53 8.24 19.34
CA ALA A 123 -4.62 7.25 19.34
C ALA A 123 -4.79 6.59 20.72
N GLU A 124 -3.71 6.35 21.46
CA GLU A 124 -3.78 5.85 22.85
C GLU A 124 -4.36 6.89 23.82
N LEU A 125 -4.21 8.17 23.52
CA LEU A 125 -4.74 9.28 24.33
C LEU A 125 -6.19 9.69 23.98
N SER A 126 -6.87 8.98 23.06
CA SER A 126 -8.25 9.29 22.61
C SER A 126 -8.45 10.74 22.12
N LEU A 127 -7.41 11.34 21.53
CA LEU A 127 -7.46 12.69 20.95
C LEU A 127 -7.87 12.69 19.46
N ILE A 128 -8.22 11.52 18.93
CA ILE A 128 -8.65 11.20 17.56
C ILE A 128 -9.52 9.95 17.56
#